data_AF-A0A7X3VIN9-F1
#
_entry.id   AF-A0A7X3VIN9-F1
#
_cell.length_a   1.000
_cell.length_b   1.000
_cell.length_c   1.000
_cell.angle_alpha   90.00
_cell.angle_beta   90.00
_cell.angle_gamma   90.00
#
_symmetry.space_group_name_H-M   'P 1'
#
loop_
_entity.id
_entity.type
_entity.pdbx_description
1 polymer ?
#
loop_
_entity_poly.entity_id
_entity_poly.type
_entity_poly.pdbx_seq_one_letter_code
_entity_poly.pdbx_strand_id
1 'polypeptide(L)'
;MRFRVFTLFSFILISAYTPLCVGEVLFEDDFEKNAIDKGKWNPTGTWSADGETLTVNGGEVGITLKDDFTDFEFYVDFNMVNPLWAANWVIRAEDPNNCTLVQIV
;
A
#
# COMPACT_ATOMS: atom_id res chain seq x y z
N MET A 1 -3.17 -48.94 8.43
CA MET A 1 -3.59 -48.42 7.10
C MET A 1 -4.69 -47.36 7.20
N ARG A 2 -5.79 -47.62 7.92
CA ARG A 2 -6.93 -46.68 8.06
C ARG A 2 -6.58 -45.28 8.59
N PHE A 3 -5.72 -45.18 9.60
CA PHE A 3 -5.35 -43.89 10.20
C PHE A 3 -4.60 -42.98 9.21
N ARG A 4 -3.66 -43.54 8.42
CA ARG A 4 -2.88 -42.77 7.43
C ARG A 4 -3.74 -42.23 6.28
N VAL A 5 -4.74 -43.00 5.86
CA VAL A 5 -5.69 -42.58 4.81
C VAL A 5 -6.56 -41.43 5.31
N PHE A 6 -7.04 -41.50 6.56
CA PHE A 6 -7.81 -40.43 7.18
C PHE A 6 -6.99 -39.14 7.28
N THR A 7 -5.74 -39.21 7.76
CA THR A 7 -4.88 -38.02 7.88
C THR A 7 -4.60 -37.37 6.52
N LEU A 8 -4.33 -38.18 5.49
CA LEU A 8 -4.09 -37.67 4.14
C LEU A 8 -5.34 -36.99 3.56
N PHE A 9 -6.51 -37.62 3.75
CA PHE A 9 -7.79 -37.10 3.27
C PHE A 9 -8.15 -35.78 3.97
N SER A 10 -7.93 -35.68 5.28
CA SER A 10 -8.11 -34.44 6.03
C SER A 10 -7.17 -33.34 5.56
N PHE A 11 -5.92 -33.65 5.22
CA PHE A 11 -4.98 -32.65 4.70
C PHE A 11 -5.40 -32.09 3.34
N ILE A 12 -5.88 -32.96 2.44
CA ILE A 12 -6.39 -32.56 1.11
C ILE A 12 -7.64 -31.69 1.26
N LEU A 13 -8.54 -32.05 2.18
CA LEU A 13 -9.71 -31.23 2.52
C LEU A 13 -9.29 -29.87 3.07
N ILE A 14 -8.30 -29.79 3.96
CA ILE A 14 -7.84 -28.49 4.46
C ILE A 14 -7.23 -27.68 3.32
N SER A 15 -6.35 -28.25 2.48
CA SER A 15 -5.72 -27.50 1.38
C SER A 15 -6.69 -27.05 0.29
N ALA A 16 -7.76 -27.80 0.03
CA ALA A 16 -8.75 -27.46 -1.00
C ALA A 16 -9.79 -26.44 -0.49
N TYR A 17 -10.00 -26.35 0.82
CA TYR A 17 -11.02 -25.49 1.44
C TYR A 17 -10.43 -24.34 2.26
N THR A 18 -9.10 -24.27 2.45
CA THR A 18 -8.46 -23.02 2.81
C THR A 18 -8.61 -22.09 1.61
N PRO A 19 -9.41 -21.02 1.69
CA PRO A 19 -9.34 -19.99 0.66
C PRO A 19 -7.87 -19.55 0.59
N LEU A 20 -7.28 -19.65 -0.59
CA LEU A 20 -6.08 -18.89 -0.89
C LEU A 20 -6.53 -17.43 -0.79
N CYS A 21 -6.46 -16.86 0.41
CA CYS A 21 -6.63 -15.43 0.65
C CYS A 21 -5.42 -14.72 0.06
N VAL A 22 -5.31 -14.75 -1.26
CA VAL A 22 -4.38 -13.92 -2.02
C VAL A 22 -5.23 -12.72 -2.42
N GLY A 23 -5.12 -11.63 -1.66
CA GLY A 23 -5.74 -10.36 -2.02
C GLY A 23 -5.23 -9.92 -3.40
N GLU A 24 -6.09 -9.31 -4.18
CA GLU A 24 -5.69 -8.69 -5.45
C GLU A 24 -4.83 -7.45 -5.15
N VAL A 25 -3.68 -7.31 -5.81
CA VAL A 25 -2.88 -6.09 -5.75
C VAL A 25 -3.56 -5.03 -6.62
N LEU A 26 -4.30 -4.12 -5.98
CA LEU A 26 -5.05 -3.08 -6.68
C LEU A 26 -4.16 -1.92 -7.17
N PHE A 27 -3.03 -1.69 -6.49
CA PHE A 27 -2.09 -0.63 -6.76
C PHE A 27 -0.75 -0.93 -6.09
N GLU A 28 0.34 -0.67 -6.79
CA GLU A 28 1.70 -0.83 -6.30
C GLU A 28 2.63 0.18 -6.99
N ASP A 29 3.54 0.76 -6.21
CA ASP A 29 4.66 1.55 -6.72
C ASP A 29 5.84 1.39 -5.77
N ASP A 30 6.92 0.85 -6.29
CA ASP A 30 8.19 0.64 -5.60
C ASP A 30 9.14 1.85 -5.76
N PHE A 31 8.77 2.82 -6.60
CA PHE A 31 9.59 3.97 -6.97
C PHE A 31 10.97 3.59 -7.54
N GLU A 32 11.10 2.41 -8.17
CA GLU A 32 12.36 1.94 -8.77
C GLU A 32 12.86 2.80 -9.95
N LYS A 33 11.96 3.63 -10.49
CA LYS A 33 12.33 4.62 -11.51
C LYS A 33 12.87 5.85 -10.79
N ASN A 34 13.97 6.42 -11.28
CA ASN A 34 14.52 7.73 -10.87
C ASN A 34 13.58 8.93 -11.20
N ALA A 35 12.28 8.69 -11.31
CA ALA A 35 11.23 9.65 -11.61
C ALA A 35 9.88 9.10 -11.14
N ILE A 36 9.04 10.00 -10.62
CA ILE A 36 7.67 9.69 -10.23
C ILE A 36 6.83 9.43 -11.47
N ASP A 37 6.08 8.32 -11.46
CA ASP A 37 5.13 8.00 -12.52
C ASP A 37 3.90 8.92 -12.44
N LYS A 38 3.88 9.97 -13.26
CA LYS A 38 2.76 10.92 -13.36
C LYS A 38 1.50 10.32 -13.99
N GLY A 39 1.55 9.08 -14.49
CA GLY A 39 0.38 8.30 -14.87
C GLY A 39 -0.27 7.57 -13.70
N LYS A 40 0.45 7.40 -12.59
CA LYS A 40 -0.05 6.82 -11.33
C LYS A 40 -0.35 7.86 -10.27
N TRP A 41 0.45 8.93 -10.21
CA TRP A 41 0.42 9.91 -9.12
C TRP A 41 0.17 11.33 -9.61
N ASN A 42 -0.53 12.10 -8.78
CA ASN A 42 -0.57 13.55 -8.80
C ASN A 42 0.33 14.10 -7.66
N PRO A 43 1.66 14.19 -7.88
CA PRO A 43 2.60 14.61 -6.83
C PRO A 43 2.47 16.11 -6.54
N THR A 44 2.81 16.51 -5.32
CA THR A 44 2.89 17.92 -4.93
C THR A 44 4.30 18.31 -4.50
N GLY A 45 4.57 19.62 -4.57
CA GLY A 45 5.76 20.26 -4.00
C GLY A 45 7.08 19.61 -4.41
N THR A 46 7.66 18.87 -3.48
CA THR A 46 9.06 18.42 -3.48
C THR A 46 9.22 16.90 -3.53
N TRP A 47 8.16 16.18 -3.93
CA TRP A 47 8.26 14.77 -4.21
C TRP A 47 9.43 14.49 -5.15
N SER A 48 10.31 13.58 -4.74
CA SER A 48 11.45 13.12 -5.53
C SER A 48 11.62 11.61 -5.36
N ALA A 49 11.81 10.91 -6.48
CA ALA A 49 12.11 9.49 -6.50
C ALA A 49 13.58 9.32 -6.92
N ASP A 50 14.34 8.55 -6.15
CA ASP A 50 15.78 8.34 -6.38
C ASP A 50 16.11 6.98 -7.01
N GLY A 51 15.08 6.22 -7.39
CA GLY A 51 15.23 4.87 -7.96
C GLY A 51 15.10 3.75 -6.95
N GLU A 52 14.87 4.06 -5.68
CA GLU A 52 14.57 3.07 -4.64
C GLU A 52 13.50 3.57 -3.66
N THR A 53 13.41 4.89 -3.46
CA THR A 53 12.54 5.49 -2.46
C THR A 53 11.88 6.77 -2.96
N LEU A 54 10.70 7.04 -2.42
CA LEU A 54 10.05 8.34 -2.51
C LEU A 54 10.45 9.20 -1.31
N THR A 55 11.01 10.37 -1.58
CA THR A 55 11.24 11.43 -0.58
C THR A 55 10.19 12.53 -0.72
N VAL A 56 9.56 12.89 0.40
CA VAL A 56 8.51 13.92 0.49
C VAL A 56 8.80 14.86 1.67
N ASN A 57 8.68 16.17 1.46
CA ASN A 57 8.75 17.12 2.57
C ASN A 57 7.40 17.28 3.26
N GLY A 58 7.42 17.65 4.54
CA GLY A 58 6.24 17.79 5.37
C GLY A 58 5.32 18.90 4.90
N GLY A 59 4.01 18.65 5.03
CA GLY A 59 2.95 19.56 4.59
C GLY A 59 2.51 19.34 3.15
N GLU A 60 3.08 18.38 2.44
CA GLU A 60 2.70 18.02 1.08
C GLU A 60 1.70 16.86 1.06
N VAL A 61 0.75 16.92 0.13
CA VAL A 61 -0.28 15.91 -0.08
C VAL A 61 -0.23 15.51 -1.54
N GLY A 62 0.40 14.38 -1.84
CA GLY A 62 0.31 13.75 -3.16
C GLY A 62 -0.67 12.58 -3.11
N ILE A 63 -1.45 12.43 -4.16
CA ILE A 63 -2.54 11.44 -4.24
C ILE A 63 -2.42 10.62 -5.52
N THR A 64 -2.95 9.40 -5.51
CA THR A 64 -3.04 8.58 -6.72
C THR A 64 -4.02 9.19 -7.72
N LEU A 65 -3.78 8.96 -9.02
CA LEU A 65 -4.75 9.30 -10.07
C LEU A 65 -5.89 8.28 -10.16
N LYS A 66 -5.66 7.06 -9.66
CA LYS A 66 -6.70 6.06 -9.48
C LYS A 66 -7.52 6.41 -8.23
N ASP A 67 -8.85 6.47 -8.37
CA ASP A 67 -9.81 6.96 -7.38
C ASP A 67 -10.97 5.99 -7.11
N ASP A 68 -10.97 4.82 -7.75
CA ASP A 68 -12.02 3.80 -7.66
C ASP A 68 -11.84 2.81 -6.48
N PHE A 69 -10.94 3.12 -5.53
CA PHE A 69 -10.71 2.28 -4.36
C PHE A 69 -11.89 2.35 -3.38
N THR A 70 -12.58 1.22 -3.18
CA THR A 70 -13.62 1.05 -2.17
C THR A 70 -13.02 0.49 -0.88
N ASP A 71 -13.04 -0.81 -0.64
CA ASP A 71 -12.44 -1.39 0.57
C ASP A 71 -11.06 -1.94 0.26
N PHE A 72 -10.05 -1.52 1.02
CA PHE A 72 -8.67 -1.89 0.77
C PHE A 72 -7.86 -1.98 2.06
N GLU A 73 -6.79 -2.77 1.98
CA GLU A 73 -5.67 -2.74 2.90
C GLU A 73 -4.50 -2.06 2.19
N PHE A 74 -3.71 -1.27 2.91
CA PHE A 74 -2.50 -0.66 2.36
C PHE A 74 -1.30 -0.99 3.23
N TYR A 75 -0.17 -1.14 2.56
CA TYR A 75 1.12 -1.44 3.15
C TYR A 75 2.12 -0.42 2.61
N VAL A 76 3.01 0.06 3.46
CA VAL A 76 4.00 1.05 3.09
C VAL A 76 5.20 0.94 4.03
N ASP A 77 6.38 0.85 3.42
CA ASP A 77 7.63 1.01 4.13
C ASP A 77 7.96 2.50 4.21
N PHE A 78 8.30 3.00 5.41
CA PHE A 78 8.58 4.42 5.60
C PHE A 78 9.74 4.64 6.56
N ASN A 79 10.44 5.76 6.35
CA ASN A 79 11.48 6.26 7.23
C ASN A 79 11.26 7.74 7.52
N MET A 80 11.06 8.07 8.80
CA MET A 80 10.88 9.45 9.23
C MET A 80 12.25 10.10 9.48
N VAL A 81 12.69 10.94 8.53
CA VAL A 81 14.02 11.59 8.60
C VAL A 81 14.06 12.73 9.63
N ASN A 82 12.94 13.45 9.81
CA ASN A 82 12.84 14.55 10.79
C ASN A 82 11.79 14.21 11.86
N PRO A 83 12.19 14.00 13.13
CA PRO A 83 11.29 13.58 14.20
C PRO A 83 10.38 14.69 14.73
N LEU A 84 10.55 15.94 14.27
CA LEU A 84 9.64 17.04 14.64
C LEU A 84 8.30 16.96 13.90
N TRP A 85 8.20 16.13 12.87
CA TRP A 85 7.04 16.01 12.01
C TRP A 85 6.36 14.67 12.23
N ALA A 86 5.10 14.56 11.84
CA ALA A 86 4.37 13.30 11.90
C ALA A 86 4.35 12.62 10.53
N ALA A 87 4.53 11.30 10.52
CA ALA A 87 4.30 10.49 9.33
C ALA A 87 2.78 10.38 9.10
N ASN A 88 2.33 10.86 7.94
CA ASN A 88 0.93 10.89 7.56
C ASN A 88 0.76 10.22 6.19
N TRP A 89 -0.32 9.48 6.05
CA TRP A 89 -0.81 8.97 4.77
C TRP A 89 -2.19 9.50 4.50
N VAL A 90 -2.45 9.71 3.22
CA VAL A 90 -3.70 10.27 2.73
C VAL A 90 -4.53 9.13 2.15
N ILE A 91 -5.73 8.96 2.67
CA ILE A 91 -6.72 7.98 2.17
C ILE A 91 -8.03 8.70 1.87
N ARG A 92 -8.85 8.10 1.00
CA ARG A 92 -10.17 8.65 0.63
C ARG A 92 -10.08 10.11 0.16
N ALA A 93 -9.05 10.44 -0.60
CA ALA A 93 -8.86 11.79 -1.13
C ALA A 93 -9.71 12.00 -2.39
N GLU A 94 -10.48 13.09 -2.40
CA GLU A 94 -11.04 13.66 -3.63
C GLU A 94 -10.03 14.64 -4.24
N ASP A 95 -9.41 15.46 -3.39
CA ASP A 95 -8.36 16.40 -3.77
C ASP A 95 -7.44 16.69 -2.55
N PRO A 96 -6.31 17.42 -2.72
CA PRO A 96 -5.38 17.70 -1.62
C PRO A 96 -5.99 18.42 -0.40
N ASN A 97 -7.13 19.09 -0.56
CA ASN A 97 -7.85 19.79 0.50
C ASN A 97 -9.06 19.00 1.04
N ASN A 98 -9.48 17.92 0.36
CA ASN A 98 -10.56 17.04 0.78
C ASN A 98 -10.08 15.59 0.87
N CYS A 99 -9.48 15.26 2.01
CA CYS A 99 -8.93 13.93 2.24
C CYS A 99 -8.93 13.53 3.72
N THR A 100 -8.76 12.23 3.99
CA THR A 100 -8.61 11.70 5.34
C THR A 100 -7.14 11.40 5.61
N LEU A 101 -6.65 11.83 6.77
CA LEU A 101 -5.27 11.58 7.21
C LEU A 101 -5.21 10.40 8.17
N VAL A 102 -4.32 9.46 7.89
CA VAL A 102 -3.90 8.41 8.82
C VAL A 102 -2.52 8.81 9.34
N GLN A 103 -2.45 9.14 10.63
CA GLN A 103 -1.22 9.55 11.30
C GLN A 103 -0.72 8.44 12.23
N ILE A 104 0.58 8.19 12.22
CA ILE A 104 1.23 7.43 13.29
C ILE A 104 1.62 8.42 14.39
N VAL A 105 1.10 8.17 15.60
CA VAL A 105 1.31 8.96 16.83
C VAL A 105 2.20 8.22 17.81
#